data_AF-A0A9D7A027-F1
#
_entry.id   AF-A0A9D7A027-F1
#
_cell.length_a   1.000
_cell.length_b   1.000
_cell.length_c   1.000
_cell.angle_alpha   90.00
_cell.angle_beta   90.00
_cell.angle_gamma   90.00
#
_symmetry.space_group_name_H-M   'P 1'
#
loop_
_entity.id
_entity.type
_entity.pdbx_description
1 polymer ?
#
loop_
_entity_poly.entity_id
_entity_poly.type
_entity_poly.pdbx_seq_one_letter_code
_entity_poly.pdbx_strand_id
1 'polypeptide(L)'
;MLNALKVGYSVLRYRGGIGQWAWAVNRVAGVGVLLFLALHIFDIFLVAFPALFEELLVIYKGPLPRVLEVFLVFGLLYHGVNGLRLILMDFKPTTARHHIKLFYIQLAIFLILFIPASVFMLEEWYGAMGGGIITILLLALPLAIAGIATYAPLGAVNAQVSGGNYQDALARLASSRGKPRSGFEFYMWLFMRVSGLLLIVIALFHVFWMHMVIGVEQINFWTIVERWTGPQAAFWRLYDLLLLAFAFTHGVNGTRNVIDDYVHAPGWRAFIRIALIVFWFVLMGMGMFIIFTFTPGMIGE
;
A
#
# COMPACT_ATOMS: atom_id res chain seq x y z
N MET A 1 -26.11 -29.92 -18.69
CA MET A 1 -26.52 -29.13 -17.50
C MET A 1 -25.61 -29.34 -16.28
N LEU A 2 -25.25 -30.56 -15.89
CA LEU A 2 -24.45 -30.84 -14.68
C LEU A 2 -23.01 -30.25 -14.68
N ASN A 3 -22.37 -30.09 -15.85
CA ASN A 3 -21.01 -29.51 -15.93
C ASN A 3 -21.00 -27.97 -15.87
N ALA A 4 -22.03 -27.30 -16.38
CA ALA A 4 -22.14 -25.83 -16.31
C ALA A 4 -22.44 -25.35 -14.88
N LEU A 5 -23.24 -26.11 -14.13
CA LEU A 5 -23.49 -25.84 -12.70
C LEU A 5 -22.27 -26.13 -11.82
N LYS A 6 -21.45 -27.14 -12.15
CA LYS A 6 -20.17 -27.41 -11.46
C LYS A 6 -19.12 -26.32 -11.71
N VAL A 7 -19.06 -25.79 -12.94
CA VAL A 7 -18.21 -24.64 -13.26
C VAL A 7 -18.74 -23.38 -12.57
N GLY A 8 -20.06 -23.14 -12.57
CA GLY A 8 -20.69 -22.04 -11.84
C GLY A 8 -20.44 -22.07 -10.32
N TYR A 9 -20.50 -23.25 -9.69
CA TYR A 9 -20.14 -23.43 -8.28
C TYR A 9 -18.64 -23.27 -7.99
N SER A 10 -17.78 -23.53 -8.98
CA SER A 10 -16.33 -23.32 -8.84
C SER A 10 -15.91 -21.85 -8.90
N VAL A 11 -16.72 -21.00 -9.56
CA VAL A 11 -16.49 -19.56 -9.71
C VAL A 11 -17.02 -18.77 -8.51
N LEU A 12 -18.06 -19.25 -7.82
CA LEU A 12 -18.62 -18.63 -6.60
C LEU A 12 -17.91 -19.05 -5.30
N ARG A 13 -16.98 -19.99 -5.36
CA ARG A 13 -16.24 -20.45 -4.18
C ARG A 13 -14.97 -19.60 -4.05
N TYR A 14 -15.02 -18.59 -3.18
CA TYR A 14 -13.82 -18.10 -2.51
C TYR A 14 -13.21 -19.33 -1.79
N ARG A 15 -12.04 -19.84 -2.21
CA ARG A 15 -11.48 -21.12 -1.71
C ARG A 15 -10.37 -20.93 -0.69
N GLY A 16 -10.14 -19.69 -0.23
CA GLY A 16 -9.25 -19.41 0.90
C GLY A 16 -7.78 -19.76 0.68
N GLY A 17 -7.34 -19.96 -0.55
CA GLY A 17 -5.95 -20.32 -0.83
C GLY A 17 -4.98 -19.17 -0.55
N ILE A 18 -3.74 -19.47 -0.17
CA ILE A 18 -2.67 -18.50 0.16
C ILE A 18 -2.54 -17.38 -0.89
N GLY A 19 -2.62 -17.73 -2.18
CA GLY A 19 -2.56 -16.73 -3.27
C GLY A 19 -3.75 -15.77 -3.32
N GLN A 20 -4.95 -16.22 -2.94
CA GLN A 20 -6.16 -15.38 -2.89
C GLN A 20 -6.09 -14.41 -1.71
N TRP A 21 -5.67 -14.88 -0.53
CA TRP A 21 -5.42 -14.02 0.62
C TRP A 21 -4.34 -12.97 0.32
N ALA A 22 -3.24 -13.39 -0.30
CA ALA A 22 -2.19 -12.46 -0.65
C ALA A 22 -2.63 -11.39 -1.66
N TRP A 23 -3.56 -11.74 -2.55
CA TRP A 23 -4.18 -10.81 -3.49
C TRP A 23 -5.13 -9.82 -2.80
N ALA A 24 -5.96 -10.30 -1.87
CA ALA A 24 -6.94 -9.49 -1.15
C ALA A 24 -6.25 -8.50 -0.21
N VAL A 25 -5.33 -8.98 0.63
CA VAL A 25 -4.56 -8.14 1.56
C VAL A 25 -3.79 -7.06 0.81
N ASN A 26 -3.20 -7.38 -0.35
CA ASN A 26 -2.47 -6.38 -1.16
C ASN A 26 -3.36 -5.24 -1.67
N ARG A 27 -4.61 -5.55 -2.06
CA ARG A 27 -5.58 -4.53 -2.50
C ARG A 27 -6.02 -3.65 -1.34
N VAL A 28 -6.41 -4.28 -0.23
CA VAL A 28 -6.83 -3.56 0.98
C VAL A 28 -5.69 -2.67 1.49
N ALA A 29 -4.47 -3.20 1.57
CA ALA A 29 -3.29 -2.44 1.94
C ALA A 29 -3.02 -1.27 0.98
N GLY A 30 -3.10 -1.48 -0.34
CA GLY A 30 -2.91 -0.42 -1.32
C GLY A 30 -3.94 0.71 -1.21
N VAL A 31 -5.22 0.38 -1.01
CA VAL A 31 -6.29 1.36 -0.78
C VAL A 31 -6.09 2.06 0.57
N GLY A 32 -5.76 1.33 1.62
CA GLY A 32 -5.47 1.90 2.94
C GLY A 32 -4.30 2.89 2.91
N VAL A 33 -3.22 2.55 2.21
CA VAL A 33 -2.07 3.45 2.00
C VAL A 33 -2.47 4.69 1.20
N LEU A 34 -3.32 4.57 0.17
CA LEU A 34 -3.83 5.75 -0.56
C LEU A 34 -4.66 6.67 0.34
N LEU A 35 -5.54 6.10 1.17
CA LEU A 35 -6.37 6.87 2.10
C LEU A 35 -5.50 7.62 3.13
N PHE A 36 -4.50 6.94 3.69
CA PHE A 36 -3.52 7.60 4.53
C PHE A 36 -2.75 8.69 3.78
N LEU A 37 -2.25 8.38 2.58
CA LEU A 37 -1.49 9.35 1.78
C LEU A 37 -2.32 10.60 1.48
N ALA A 38 -3.62 10.46 1.26
CA ALA A 38 -4.53 11.58 1.06
C ALA A 38 -4.65 12.48 2.30
N LEU A 39 -4.84 11.87 3.48
CA LEU A 39 -4.82 12.59 4.76
C LEU A 39 -3.47 13.25 4.97
N HIS A 40 -2.37 12.52 4.73
CA HIS A 40 -1.01 13.02 4.88
C HIS A 40 -0.70 14.22 3.99
N ILE A 41 -1.15 14.22 2.73
CA ILE A 41 -1.02 15.38 1.82
C ILE A 41 -1.78 16.58 2.38
N PHE A 42 -2.99 16.35 2.89
CA PHE A 42 -3.79 17.41 3.50
C PHE A 42 -3.11 17.94 4.78
N ASP A 43 -2.63 17.08 5.66
CA ASP A 43 -1.96 17.45 6.91
C ASP A 43 -0.72 18.31 6.64
N ILE A 44 0.13 17.93 5.68
CA ILE A 44 1.31 18.73 5.32
C ILE A 44 0.90 20.03 4.62
N PHE A 45 -0.20 20.05 3.86
CA PHE A 45 -0.73 21.30 3.31
C PHE A 45 -1.11 22.30 4.42
N LEU A 46 -1.54 21.83 5.60
CA LEU A 46 -1.86 22.68 6.74
C LEU A 46 -0.64 23.39 7.34
N VAL A 47 0.58 23.12 6.89
CA VAL A 47 1.75 23.96 7.22
C VAL A 47 1.56 25.42 6.78
N ALA A 48 0.64 25.70 5.85
CA ALA A 48 0.19 27.06 5.51
C ALA A 48 -0.59 27.75 6.66
N PHE A 49 -1.07 26.98 7.63
CA PHE A 49 -1.81 27.40 8.82
C PHE A 49 -1.13 26.83 10.08
N PRO A 50 0.01 27.38 10.52
CA PRO A 50 0.90 26.73 11.49
C PRO A 50 0.25 26.40 12.83
N ALA A 51 -0.65 27.26 13.32
CA ALA A 51 -1.37 26.99 14.56
C ALA A 51 -2.21 25.70 14.46
N LEU A 52 -2.90 25.50 13.34
CA LEU A 52 -3.68 24.30 13.08
C LEU A 52 -2.79 23.08 12.83
N PHE A 53 -1.65 23.27 12.14
CA PHE A 53 -0.67 22.21 11.92
C PHE A 53 -0.11 21.67 13.24
N GLU A 54 0.31 22.56 14.14
CA GLU A 54 0.84 22.18 15.45
C GLU A 54 -0.23 21.54 16.35
N GLU A 55 -1.48 22.03 16.32
CA GLU A 55 -2.58 21.41 17.07
C GLU A 55 -2.85 19.96 16.61
N LEU A 56 -2.84 19.70 15.31
CA LEU A 56 -2.99 18.35 14.77
C LEU A 56 -1.82 17.43 15.12
N LEU A 57 -0.59 17.96 15.17
CA LEU A 57 0.58 17.18 15.56
C LEU A 57 0.49 16.66 16.99
N VAL A 58 -0.15 17.38 17.92
CA VAL A 58 -0.40 16.89 19.28
C VAL A 58 -1.19 15.59 19.27
N ILE A 59 -2.19 15.49 18.37
CA ILE A 59 -2.98 14.27 18.21
C ILE A 59 -2.09 13.17 17.63
N TYR A 60 -1.36 13.44 16.54
CA TYR A 60 -0.56 12.43 15.85
C TYR A 60 0.62 11.87 16.65
N LYS A 61 1.11 12.63 17.62
CA LYS A 61 2.15 12.23 18.58
C LYS A 61 1.62 11.39 19.75
N GLY A 62 0.33 11.08 19.75
CA GLY A 62 -0.28 10.24 20.78
C GLY A 62 0.10 8.76 20.68
N PRO A 63 -0.07 8.00 21.78
CA PRO A 63 0.25 6.57 21.83
C PRO A 63 -0.60 5.71 20.88
N LEU A 64 -1.87 6.06 20.68
CA LEU A 64 -2.77 5.32 19.78
C LEU A 64 -2.38 5.53 18.30
N PRO A 65 -2.19 6.76 17.81
CA PRO A 65 -1.64 7.00 16.47
C PRO A 65 -0.33 6.28 16.21
N ARG A 66 0.54 6.12 17.21
CA ARG A 66 1.78 5.33 17.06
C ARG A 66 1.52 3.87 16.69
N VAL A 67 0.50 3.25 17.27
CA VAL A 67 0.08 1.88 16.89
C VAL A 67 -0.53 1.86 15.48
N LEU A 68 -1.34 2.88 15.14
CA LEU A 68 -1.93 3.00 13.80
C LEU A 68 -0.88 3.24 12.71
N GLU A 69 0.18 3.98 13.02
CA GLU A 69 1.33 4.22 12.17
C GLU A 69 2.10 2.92 11.89
N VAL A 70 2.30 2.07 12.89
CA VAL A 70 2.88 0.74 12.69
C VAL A 70 1.96 -0.14 11.84
N PHE A 71 0.64 -0.07 12.02
CA PHE A 71 -0.31 -0.77 11.17
C PHE A 71 -0.30 -0.25 9.72
N LEU A 72 -0.06 1.04 9.52
CA LEU A 72 0.17 1.60 8.20
C LEU A 72 1.47 1.09 7.57
N VAL A 73 2.57 1.06 8.33
CA VAL A 73 3.86 0.51 7.85
C VAL A 73 3.73 -0.97 7.51
N PHE A 74 2.93 -1.74 8.25
CA PHE A 74 2.54 -3.10 7.89
C PHE A 74 1.91 -3.12 6.49
N GLY A 75 0.90 -2.29 6.25
CA GLY A 75 0.21 -2.20 4.96
C GLY A 75 1.14 -1.80 3.83
N LEU A 76 1.95 -0.76 4.03
CA LEU A 76 2.91 -0.24 3.06
C LEU A 76 3.96 -1.29 2.69
N LEU A 77 4.62 -1.92 3.68
CA LEU A 77 5.63 -2.94 3.43
C LEU A 77 5.03 -4.18 2.78
N TYR A 78 3.87 -4.64 3.25
CA TYR A 78 3.20 -5.78 2.64
C TYR A 78 2.86 -5.49 1.17
N HIS A 79 2.24 -4.33 0.90
CA HIS A 79 1.88 -3.89 -0.45
C HIS A 79 3.11 -3.79 -1.36
N GLY A 80 4.20 -3.16 -0.90
CA GLY A 80 5.42 -3.00 -1.69
C GLY A 80 6.11 -4.32 -2.02
N VAL A 81 6.34 -5.17 -1.01
CA VAL A 81 7.06 -6.45 -1.20
C VAL A 81 6.18 -7.45 -1.98
N ASN A 82 4.87 -7.50 -1.72
CA ASN A 82 3.95 -8.30 -2.52
C ASN A 82 3.82 -7.77 -3.95
N GLY A 83 3.85 -6.45 -4.14
CA GLY A 83 3.92 -5.80 -5.44
C GLY A 83 5.14 -6.25 -6.25
N LEU A 84 6.33 -6.32 -5.63
CA LEU A 84 7.54 -6.84 -6.26
C LEU A 84 7.39 -8.29 -6.73
N ARG A 85 6.72 -9.13 -5.92
CA ARG A 85 6.38 -10.50 -6.29
C ARG A 85 5.49 -10.55 -7.55
N LEU A 86 4.49 -9.66 -7.63
CA LEU A 86 3.60 -9.55 -8.80
C LEU A 86 4.36 -9.05 -10.03
N ILE A 87 5.21 -8.04 -9.88
CA ILE A 87 6.08 -7.51 -10.95
C ILE A 87 6.98 -8.62 -11.53
N LEU A 88 7.61 -9.43 -10.67
CA LEU A 88 8.44 -10.55 -11.11
C LEU A 88 7.65 -11.55 -11.97
N MET A 89 6.43 -11.90 -11.54
CA MET A 89 5.57 -12.82 -12.28
C MET A 89 5.03 -12.20 -13.56
N ASP A 90 4.79 -10.89 -13.59
CA ASP A 90 4.42 -10.16 -14.78
C ASP A 90 5.55 -10.23 -15.81
N PHE A 91 6.79 -9.85 -15.48
CA PHE A 91 7.88 -9.82 -16.46
C PHE A 91 8.47 -11.19 -16.79
N LYS A 92 8.42 -12.15 -15.86
CA LYS A 92 8.87 -13.53 -16.06
C LYS A 92 7.74 -14.53 -15.73
N PRO A 93 6.75 -14.73 -16.62
CA PRO A 93 5.57 -15.56 -16.35
C PRO A 93 5.86 -16.99 -15.91
N THR A 94 7.01 -17.56 -16.33
CA THR A 94 7.45 -18.90 -15.90
C THR A 94 7.75 -19.00 -14.40
N THR A 95 7.82 -17.89 -13.68
CA THR A 95 7.97 -17.87 -12.21
C THR A 95 6.65 -18.11 -11.49
N ALA A 96 5.49 -17.94 -12.14
CA ALA A 96 4.19 -18.17 -11.54
C ALA A 96 3.99 -19.61 -11.05
N ARG A 97 4.64 -20.61 -11.68
CA ARG A 97 4.67 -22.00 -11.20
C ARG A 97 5.28 -22.16 -9.80
N HIS A 98 6.06 -21.18 -9.35
CA HIS A 98 6.69 -21.15 -8.03
C HIS A 98 6.00 -20.16 -7.07
N HIS A 99 4.75 -19.78 -7.33
CA HIS A 99 4.06 -18.73 -6.55
C HIS A 99 4.04 -18.99 -5.03
N ILE A 100 3.99 -20.25 -4.57
CA ILE A 100 4.09 -20.59 -3.15
C ILE A 100 5.48 -20.27 -2.59
N LYS A 101 6.56 -20.66 -3.28
CA LYS A 101 7.93 -20.32 -2.86
C LYS A 101 8.14 -18.80 -2.84
N LEU A 102 7.65 -18.11 -3.87
CA LEU A 102 7.71 -16.65 -3.96
C LEU A 102 6.90 -15.95 -2.85
N PHE A 103 5.76 -16.52 -2.43
CA PHE A 103 5.00 -16.03 -1.27
C PHE A 103 5.83 -16.13 0.02
N TYR A 104 6.49 -17.26 0.27
CA TYR A 104 7.31 -17.41 1.48
C TYR A 104 8.55 -16.52 1.47
N ILE A 105 9.20 -16.34 0.32
CA ILE A 105 10.31 -15.38 0.16
C ILE A 105 9.84 -13.96 0.48
N GLN A 106 8.70 -13.54 -0.11
CA GLN A 106 8.08 -12.26 0.19
C GLN A 106 7.76 -12.12 1.69
N LEU A 107 7.17 -13.15 2.31
CA LEU A 107 6.84 -13.13 3.73
C LEU A 107 8.10 -13.00 4.60
N ALA A 108 9.18 -13.71 4.28
CA ALA A 108 10.45 -13.60 4.99
C ALA A 108 11.03 -12.18 4.89
N ILE A 109 11.07 -11.60 3.69
CA ILE A 109 11.52 -10.22 3.47
C ILE A 109 10.65 -9.24 4.27
N PHE A 110 9.32 -9.40 4.20
CA PHE A 110 8.38 -8.58 4.94
C PHE A 110 8.65 -8.63 6.46
N LEU A 111 8.82 -9.82 7.04
CA LEU A 111 9.06 -9.96 8.48
C LEU A 111 10.42 -9.38 8.91
N ILE A 112 11.46 -9.57 8.09
CA ILE A 112 12.80 -9.01 8.33
C ILE A 112 12.77 -7.49 8.37
N LEU A 113 11.95 -6.85 7.52
CA LEU A 113 11.82 -5.39 7.50
C LEU A 113 10.86 -4.88 8.57
N PHE A 114 9.70 -5.52 8.73
CA PHE A 114 8.62 -5.03 9.56
C PHE A 114 8.93 -5.16 11.05
N ILE A 115 9.42 -6.31 11.52
CA ILE A 115 9.64 -6.55 12.96
C ILE A 115 10.62 -5.53 13.59
N PRO A 116 11.83 -5.32 13.06
CA PRO A 116 12.73 -4.33 13.67
C PRO A 116 12.16 -2.92 13.57
N ALA A 117 11.50 -2.58 12.45
CA ALA A 117 10.92 -1.27 12.28
C ALA A 117 9.79 -0.99 13.28
N SER A 118 8.86 -1.94 13.45
CA SER A 118 7.73 -1.79 14.36
C SER A 118 8.17 -1.73 15.81
N VAL A 119 9.15 -2.55 16.22
CA VAL A 119 9.70 -2.50 17.59
C VAL A 119 10.35 -1.15 17.85
N PHE A 120 11.19 -0.66 16.93
CA PHE A 120 11.83 0.65 17.07
C PHE A 120 10.80 1.78 17.18
N MET A 121 9.77 1.77 16.33
CA MET A 121 8.72 2.78 16.35
C MET A 121 7.93 2.75 17.68
N LEU A 122 7.67 1.56 18.24
CA LEU A 122 6.88 1.44 19.47
C LEU A 122 7.69 1.62 20.75
N GLU A 123 9.01 1.48 20.69
CA GLU A 123 9.88 1.49 21.87
C GLU A 123 9.75 2.79 22.68
N GLU A 124 9.59 3.93 22.02
CA GLU A 124 9.48 5.22 22.66
C GLU A 124 8.28 5.34 23.62
N TRP A 125 7.11 4.82 23.21
CA TRP A 125 5.87 4.91 24.00
C TRP A 125 5.62 3.68 24.88
N TYR A 126 6.09 2.50 24.48
CA TYR A 126 5.71 1.22 25.09
C TYR A 126 6.91 0.43 25.63
N GLY A 127 8.13 0.94 25.47
CA GLY A 127 9.38 0.22 25.74
C GLY A 127 9.60 -0.95 24.77
N ALA A 128 10.82 -1.49 24.74
CA ALA A 128 11.16 -2.59 23.83
C ALA A 128 10.27 -3.84 24.02
N MET A 129 9.95 -4.19 25.27
CA MET A 129 9.07 -5.33 25.56
C MET A 129 7.61 -5.08 25.13
N GLY A 130 7.04 -3.91 25.44
CA GLY A 130 5.68 -3.57 25.03
C GLY A 130 5.57 -3.45 23.51
N GLY A 131 6.54 -2.81 22.87
CA GLY A 131 6.63 -2.74 21.41
C GLY A 131 6.75 -4.11 20.74
N GLY A 132 7.52 -5.03 21.34
CA GLY A 132 7.59 -6.43 20.91
C GLY A 132 6.25 -7.16 20.99
N ILE A 133 5.53 -7.02 22.11
CA ILE A 133 4.21 -7.65 22.30
C ILE A 133 3.21 -7.11 21.28
N ILE A 134 3.11 -5.78 21.13
CA ILE A 134 2.19 -5.15 20.18
C ILE A 134 2.53 -5.58 18.74
N THR A 135 3.81 -5.63 18.38
CA THR A 135 4.26 -6.14 17.08
C THR A 135 3.77 -7.56 16.83
N ILE A 136 3.91 -8.45 17.82
CA ILE A 136 3.43 -9.84 17.71
C ILE A 136 1.92 -9.89 17.56
N LEU A 137 1.15 -9.07 18.29
CA LEU A 137 -0.30 -9.00 18.16
C LEU A 137 -0.74 -8.52 16.77
N LEU A 138 -0.07 -7.50 16.23
CA LEU A 138 -0.33 -6.97 14.89
C LEU A 138 0.02 -7.98 13.78
N LEU A 139 1.04 -8.83 13.99
CA LEU A 139 1.34 -9.95 13.10
C LEU A 139 0.35 -11.11 13.24
N ALA A 140 -0.08 -11.38 14.48
CA ALA A 140 -1.00 -12.46 14.81
C ALA A 140 -2.39 -12.21 14.22
N LEU A 141 -2.84 -10.95 14.07
CA LEU A 141 -4.17 -10.64 13.54
C LEU A 141 -4.35 -11.06 12.05
N PRO A 142 -3.48 -10.68 11.10
CA PRO A 142 -3.49 -11.20 9.74
C PRO A 142 -3.27 -12.72 9.65
N LEU A 143 -2.42 -13.29 10.51
CA LEU A 143 -2.15 -14.73 10.55
C LEU A 143 -3.32 -15.53 11.12
N ALA A 144 -4.04 -14.98 12.10
CA ALA A 144 -5.26 -15.56 12.67
C ALA A 144 -6.41 -15.46 11.67
N ILE A 145 -6.56 -14.34 10.96
CA ILE A 145 -7.54 -14.20 9.86
C ILE A 145 -7.23 -15.20 8.75
N ALA A 146 -5.96 -15.29 8.32
CA ALA A 146 -5.54 -16.26 7.31
C ALA A 146 -5.71 -17.71 7.81
N GLY A 147 -5.40 -17.99 9.07
CA GLY A 147 -5.58 -19.28 9.72
C GLY A 147 -7.06 -19.69 9.78
N ILE A 148 -7.92 -18.88 10.38
CA ILE A 148 -9.38 -19.10 10.46
C ILE A 148 -9.98 -19.32 9.07
N ALA A 149 -9.56 -18.52 8.09
CA ALA A 149 -10.02 -18.68 6.71
C ALA A 149 -9.49 -19.93 6.00
N THR A 150 -8.33 -20.43 6.41
CA THR A 150 -7.74 -21.67 5.91
C THR A 150 -8.34 -22.89 6.61
N TYR A 151 -8.83 -22.76 7.85
CA TYR A 151 -9.49 -23.80 8.63
C TYR A 151 -11.01 -23.93 8.38
N ALA A 152 -11.60 -23.12 7.49
CA ALA A 152 -12.84 -23.50 6.83
C ALA A 152 -12.61 -24.86 6.11
N PRO A 153 -13.42 -25.89 6.38
CA PRO A 153 -12.93 -27.24 6.63
C PRO A 153 -11.99 -27.79 5.55
N LEU A 154 -10.72 -27.94 5.93
CA LEU A 154 -9.63 -28.59 5.19
C LEU A 154 -9.92 -30.06 4.82
N GLY A 155 -11.01 -30.65 5.33
CA GLY A 155 -11.44 -32.02 5.02
C GLY A 155 -12.17 -32.20 3.70
N ALA A 156 -12.63 -31.13 3.03
CA ALA A 156 -13.48 -31.25 1.83
C ALA A 156 -12.78 -30.86 0.51
N VAL A 157 -11.51 -30.40 0.55
CA VAL A 157 -10.84 -29.83 -0.64
C VAL A 157 -9.67 -30.69 -1.14
N ASN A 158 -9.13 -31.60 -0.33
CA ASN A 158 -8.01 -32.46 -0.74
C ASN A 158 -8.43 -33.83 -1.31
N ALA A 159 -9.72 -34.20 -1.30
CA ALA A 159 -10.19 -35.50 -1.76
C ALA A 159 -10.53 -35.58 -3.27
N GLN A 160 -10.29 -34.52 -4.05
CA GLN A 160 -10.68 -34.48 -5.47
C GLN A 160 -9.57 -33.96 -6.40
N VAL A 161 -8.31 -34.16 -6.01
CA VAL A 161 -7.14 -33.91 -6.88
C VAL A 161 -6.64 -35.25 -7.41
N SER A 162 -7.43 -35.82 -8.31
CA SER A 162 -7.04 -36.84 -9.28
C SER A 162 -7.67 -36.40 -10.60
N GLY A 163 -6.87 -35.73 -11.44
CA GLY A 163 -7.28 -35.22 -12.76
C GLY A 163 -7.26 -33.70 -12.90
N GLY A 164 -6.09 -33.15 -13.22
CA GLY A 164 -5.91 -31.74 -13.62
C GLY A 164 -5.72 -30.82 -12.42
N ASN A 165 -4.46 -30.57 -12.04
CA ASN A 165 -4.16 -29.79 -10.85
C ASN A 165 -4.70 -28.35 -10.99
N TYR A 166 -5.36 -27.86 -9.93
CA TYR A 166 -5.82 -26.47 -9.82
C TYR A 166 -4.71 -25.44 -10.10
N GLN A 167 -3.46 -25.81 -9.81
CA GLN A 167 -2.27 -25.04 -10.16
C GLN A 167 -2.07 -24.89 -11.67
N ASP A 168 -2.43 -25.90 -12.47
CA ASP A 168 -2.37 -25.85 -13.94
C ASP A 168 -3.48 -24.95 -14.51
N ALA A 169 -4.67 -24.97 -13.91
CA ALA A 169 -5.77 -24.08 -14.28
C ALA A 169 -5.45 -22.61 -13.92
N LEU A 170 -4.84 -22.36 -12.76
CA LEU A 170 -4.34 -21.04 -12.39
C LEU A 170 -3.16 -20.59 -13.27
N ALA A 171 -2.24 -21.47 -13.63
CA ALA A 171 -1.15 -21.16 -14.55
C ALA A 171 -1.67 -20.80 -15.95
N ARG A 172 -2.72 -21.49 -16.42
CA ARG A 172 -3.44 -21.18 -17.68
C ARG A 172 -4.26 -19.89 -17.59
N LEU A 173 -4.87 -19.60 -16.44
CA LEU A 173 -5.58 -18.32 -16.23
C LEU A 173 -4.62 -17.14 -16.12
N ALA A 174 -3.48 -17.33 -15.44
CA ALA A 174 -2.39 -16.36 -15.34
C ALA A 174 -1.72 -16.11 -16.70
N SER A 175 -1.66 -17.10 -17.59
CA SER A 175 -1.24 -16.89 -18.98
C SER A 175 -2.33 -16.27 -19.86
N SER A 176 -3.62 -16.42 -19.51
CA SER A 176 -4.76 -15.92 -20.30
C SER A 176 -5.17 -14.48 -20.03
N ARG A 177 -4.84 -13.89 -18.87
CA ARG A 177 -4.94 -12.43 -18.64
C ARG A 177 -3.80 -11.77 -19.42
N GLY A 178 -3.97 -11.69 -20.73
CA GLY A 178 -2.99 -11.09 -21.63
C GLY A 178 -2.66 -9.68 -21.18
N LYS A 179 -1.38 -9.41 -20.97
CA LYS A 179 -0.87 -8.05 -20.74
C LYS A 179 -1.42 -7.14 -21.84
N PRO A 180 -1.88 -5.92 -21.52
CA PRO A 180 -2.24 -4.95 -22.55
C PRO A 180 -1.06 -4.80 -23.52
N ARG A 181 -1.32 -4.75 -24.83
CA ARG A 181 -0.26 -4.74 -25.85
C ARG A 181 0.10 -3.32 -26.33
N SER A 182 -0.84 -2.38 -26.23
CA SER A 182 -0.68 -0.99 -26.66
C SER A 182 -1.79 -0.10 -26.09
N GLY A 183 -1.68 1.21 -26.31
CA GLY A 183 -2.69 2.20 -25.90
C GLY A 183 -2.63 2.58 -24.42
N PHE A 184 -3.64 3.31 -23.96
CA PHE A 184 -3.70 3.88 -22.61
C PHE A 184 -3.53 2.82 -21.50
N GLU A 185 -4.21 1.68 -21.61
CA GLU A 185 -4.11 0.61 -20.62
C GLU A 185 -2.72 0.00 -20.54
N PHE A 186 -1.98 -0.06 -21.65
CA PHE A 186 -0.59 -0.51 -21.63
C PHE A 186 0.31 0.47 -20.88
N TYR A 187 0.17 1.78 -21.13
CA TYR A 187 0.95 2.79 -20.43
C TYR A 187 0.62 2.85 -18.94
N MET A 188 -0.67 2.77 -18.57
CA MET A 188 -1.07 2.73 -17.16
C MET A 188 -0.63 1.44 -16.48
N TRP A 189 -0.69 0.32 -17.19
CA TRP A 189 -0.12 -0.95 -16.71
C TRP A 189 1.38 -0.81 -16.45
N LEU A 190 2.14 -0.29 -17.42
CA LEU A 190 3.60 -0.13 -17.32
C LEU A 190 3.97 0.87 -16.23
N PHE A 191 3.25 1.99 -16.15
CA PHE A 191 3.39 3.01 -15.11
C PHE A 191 3.30 2.38 -13.72
N MET A 192 2.30 1.53 -13.43
CA MET A 192 2.20 0.88 -12.11
C MET A 192 3.45 0.06 -11.75
N ARG A 193 4.09 -0.59 -12.72
CA ARG A 193 5.27 -1.43 -12.46
C ARG A 193 6.51 -0.57 -12.23
N VAL A 194 6.74 0.38 -13.13
CA VAL A 194 7.91 1.26 -13.07
C VAL A 194 7.84 2.17 -11.85
N SER A 195 6.69 2.81 -11.62
CA SER A 195 6.48 3.63 -10.41
C SER A 195 6.54 2.79 -9.14
N GLY A 196 6.03 1.55 -9.15
CA GLY A 196 6.15 0.65 -8.00
C GLY A 196 7.60 0.34 -7.63
N LEU A 197 8.46 0.06 -8.63
CA LEU A 197 9.91 -0.14 -8.39
C LEU A 197 10.59 1.12 -7.88
N LEU A 198 10.26 2.29 -8.45
CA LEU A 198 10.77 3.58 -7.98
C LEU A 198 10.33 3.84 -6.52
N LEU A 199 9.05 3.59 -6.20
CA LEU A 199 8.46 3.80 -4.89
C LEU A 199 9.04 2.90 -3.81
N ILE A 200 9.50 1.70 -4.14
CA ILE A 200 10.26 0.87 -3.17
C ILE A 200 11.48 1.65 -2.66
N VAL A 201 12.18 2.40 -3.52
CA VAL A 201 13.35 3.17 -3.10
C VAL A 201 12.90 4.44 -2.37
N ILE A 202 12.09 5.27 -3.02
CA ILE A 202 11.79 6.60 -2.49
C ILE A 202 10.87 6.54 -1.26
N ALA A 203 9.84 5.69 -1.23
CA ALA A 203 8.92 5.62 -0.09
C ALA A 203 9.55 4.92 1.13
N LEU A 204 10.43 3.92 0.94
CA LEU A 204 11.16 3.34 2.07
C LEU A 204 12.16 4.32 2.66
N PHE A 205 12.84 5.13 1.82
CA PHE A 205 13.66 6.22 2.33
C PHE A 205 12.82 7.24 3.11
N HIS A 206 11.61 7.57 2.64
CA HIS A 206 10.69 8.48 3.35
C HIS A 206 10.40 7.96 4.76
N VAL A 207 9.96 6.69 4.84
CA VAL A 207 9.60 6.06 6.11
C VAL A 207 10.81 5.98 7.03
N PHE A 208 11.96 5.54 6.50
CA PHE A 208 13.19 5.46 7.29
C PHE A 208 13.60 6.84 7.84
N TRP A 209 13.64 7.87 7.00
CA TRP A 209 14.09 9.19 7.39
C TRP A 209 13.14 9.85 8.41
N MET A 210 11.84 9.85 8.13
CA MET A 210 10.86 10.52 8.98
C MET A 210 10.61 9.78 10.30
N HIS A 211 10.67 8.44 10.30
CA HIS A 211 10.28 7.66 11.47
C HIS A 211 11.45 7.12 12.29
N MET A 212 12.65 7.01 11.70
CA MET A 212 13.83 6.48 12.42
C MET A 212 14.96 7.48 12.60
N VAL A 213 15.17 8.39 11.65
CA VAL A 213 16.22 9.40 11.76
C VAL A 213 15.71 10.61 12.53
N ILE A 214 14.56 11.15 12.13
CA ILE A 214 13.94 12.29 12.83
C ILE A 214 13.07 11.78 13.98
N GLY A 215 12.19 10.80 13.70
CA GLY A 215 11.21 10.34 14.67
C GLY A 215 9.98 11.27 14.71
N VAL A 216 8.79 10.68 14.77
CA VAL A 216 7.52 11.42 14.62
C VAL A 216 7.32 12.46 15.72
N GLU A 217 7.82 12.18 16.92
CA GLU A 217 7.75 13.09 18.07
C GLU A 217 8.48 14.42 17.85
N GLN A 218 9.51 14.40 17.00
CA GLN A 218 10.35 15.58 16.73
C GLN A 218 9.84 16.41 15.55
N ILE A 219 8.91 15.87 14.75
CA ILE A 219 8.35 16.59 13.59
C ILE A 219 7.50 17.76 14.09
N ASN A 220 7.82 18.97 13.64
CA ASN A 220 7.04 20.18 13.87
C ASN A 220 7.13 21.12 12.67
N PHE A 221 6.53 22.31 12.76
CA PHE A 221 6.57 23.31 11.70
C PHE A 221 8.00 23.63 11.26
N TRP A 222 8.93 23.75 12.21
CA TRP A 222 10.32 24.11 11.94
C TRP A 222 11.09 23.00 11.21
N THR A 223 10.75 21.73 11.43
CA THR A 223 11.29 20.62 10.63
C THR A 223 11.00 20.83 9.14
N ILE A 224 9.79 21.30 8.81
CA ILE A 224 9.40 21.58 7.42
C ILE A 224 10.10 22.83 6.89
N VAL A 225 10.20 23.89 7.70
CA VAL A 225 10.95 25.10 7.35
C VAL A 225 12.39 24.75 6.99
N GLU A 226 13.10 24.01 7.85
CA GLU A 226 14.49 23.62 7.59
C GLU A 226 14.62 22.81 6.30
N ARG A 227 13.72 21.86 6.07
CA ARG A 227 13.74 21.04 4.84
C ARG A 227 13.43 21.85 3.60
N TRP A 228 12.53 22.83 3.64
CA TRP A 228 12.07 23.55 2.45
C TRP A 228 12.70 24.91 2.23
N THR A 229 13.45 25.47 3.19
CA THR A 229 14.19 26.74 3.05
C THR A 229 15.66 26.66 3.42
N GLY A 230 16.12 25.54 3.99
CA GLY A 230 17.52 25.34 4.35
C GLY A 230 18.44 25.09 3.15
N PRO A 231 19.74 24.82 3.41
CA PRO A 231 20.75 24.66 2.35
C PRO A 231 20.45 23.54 1.35
N GLN A 232 19.68 22.53 1.77
CA GLN A 232 19.30 21.37 0.94
C GLN A 232 17.86 21.46 0.42
N ALA A 233 17.24 22.64 0.45
CA ALA A 233 15.84 22.83 0.09
C ALA A 233 15.47 22.27 -1.30
N ALA A 234 16.33 22.48 -2.29
CA ALA A 234 16.11 21.97 -3.64
C ALA A 234 16.00 20.44 -3.67
N PHE A 235 16.82 19.73 -2.89
CA PHE A 235 16.77 18.28 -2.80
C PHE A 235 15.46 17.82 -2.16
N TRP A 236 15.08 18.39 -1.00
CA TRP A 236 13.87 17.98 -0.29
C TRP A 236 12.60 18.29 -1.08
N ARG A 237 12.49 19.47 -1.70
CA ARG A 237 11.34 19.82 -2.54
C ARG A 237 11.22 18.91 -3.76
N LEU A 238 12.33 18.59 -4.43
CA LEU A 238 12.31 17.64 -5.55
C LEU A 238 11.91 16.24 -5.07
N TYR A 239 12.48 15.79 -3.96
CA TYR A 239 12.17 14.49 -3.38
C TYR A 239 10.69 14.38 -2.99
N ASP A 240 10.14 15.37 -2.29
CA ASP A 240 8.74 15.41 -1.87
C ASP A 240 7.81 15.52 -3.09
N LEU A 241 8.19 16.27 -4.13
CA LEU A 241 7.44 16.36 -5.39
C LEU A 241 7.40 15.02 -6.12
N LEU A 242 8.54 14.31 -6.21
CA LEU A 242 8.60 12.99 -6.84
C LEU A 242 7.78 11.98 -6.03
N LEU A 243 7.89 12.01 -4.71
CA LEU A 243 7.10 11.12 -3.84
C LEU A 243 5.61 11.39 -4.02
N LEU A 244 5.16 12.65 -3.96
CA LEU A 244 3.79 13.06 -4.22
C LEU A 244 3.31 12.59 -5.60
N ALA A 245 4.05 12.95 -6.65
CA ALA A 245 3.67 12.68 -8.03
C ALA A 245 3.53 11.18 -8.30
N PHE A 246 4.53 10.38 -7.91
CA PHE A 246 4.53 8.95 -8.18
C PHE A 246 3.65 8.16 -7.21
N ALA A 247 3.72 8.41 -5.90
CA ALA A 247 2.96 7.64 -4.92
C ALA A 247 1.46 7.87 -5.07
N PHE A 248 1.05 9.13 -5.20
CA PHE A 248 -0.37 9.46 -5.25
C PHE A 248 -1.00 9.01 -6.59
N THR A 249 -0.31 9.22 -7.71
CA THR A 249 -0.77 8.73 -9.02
C THR A 249 -0.77 7.20 -9.09
N HIS A 250 0.23 6.54 -8.52
CA HIS A 250 0.26 5.07 -8.40
C HIS A 250 -0.93 4.55 -7.60
N GLY A 251 -1.20 5.13 -6.43
CA GLY A 251 -2.32 4.75 -5.58
C GLY A 251 -3.67 4.97 -6.25
N VAL A 252 -3.86 6.11 -6.92
CA VAL A 252 -5.09 6.44 -7.65
C VAL A 252 -5.31 5.48 -8.82
N ASN A 253 -4.30 5.22 -9.65
CA ASN A 253 -4.46 4.27 -10.76
C ASN A 253 -4.63 2.81 -10.26
N GLY A 254 -4.00 2.45 -9.14
CA GLY A 254 -4.26 1.17 -8.46
C GLY A 254 -5.71 1.05 -8.00
N THR A 255 -6.25 2.11 -7.41
CA THR A 255 -7.64 2.16 -6.92
C THR A 255 -8.65 2.15 -8.06
N ARG A 256 -8.33 2.78 -9.21
CA ARG A 256 -9.11 2.62 -10.45
C ARG A 256 -9.27 1.14 -10.82
N ASN A 257 -8.19 0.36 -10.77
CA ASN A 257 -8.27 -1.07 -11.06
C ASN A 257 -9.15 -1.82 -10.04
N VAL A 258 -9.10 -1.43 -8.76
CA VAL A 258 -9.98 -1.99 -7.72
C VAL A 258 -11.45 -1.65 -8.00
N ILE A 259 -11.77 -0.40 -8.35
CA ILE A 259 -13.12 0.02 -8.72
C ILE A 259 -13.64 -0.81 -9.90
N ASP A 260 -12.78 -1.09 -10.88
CA ASP A 260 -13.14 -1.86 -12.07
C ASP A 260 -13.44 -3.33 -11.77
N ASP A 261 -12.78 -3.88 -10.75
CA ASP A 261 -13.01 -5.25 -10.28
C ASP A 261 -14.33 -5.39 -9.49
N TYR A 262 -14.78 -4.35 -8.77
CA TYR A 262 -15.89 -4.45 -7.81
C TYR A 262 -17.16 -3.66 -8.16
N VAL A 263 -17.07 -2.60 -8.97
CA VAL A 263 -18.22 -1.75 -9.33
C VAL A 263 -18.74 -2.15 -10.71
N HIS A 264 -19.78 -2.97 -10.71
CA HIS A 264 -20.34 -3.52 -11.95
C HIS A 264 -21.35 -2.59 -12.63
N ALA A 265 -22.08 -1.76 -11.86
CA ALA A 265 -23.05 -0.81 -12.41
C ALA A 265 -22.32 0.31 -13.20
N PRO A 266 -22.60 0.49 -14.50
CA PRO A 266 -21.81 1.37 -15.37
C PRO A 266 -21.89 2.85 -14.96
N GLY A 267 -23.07 3.32 -14.52
CA GLY A 267 -23.25 4.70 -14.03
C GLY A 267 -22.42 4.98 -12.78
N TRP A 268 -22.50 4.10 -11.77
CA TRP A 268 -21.71 4.22 -10.55
C TRP A 268 -20.21 4.10 -10.81
N ARG A 269 -19.78 3.18 -11.68
CA ARG A 269 -18.37 3.05 -12.05
C ARG A 269 -17.84 4.33 -12.70
N ALA A 270 -18.59 4.92 -13.62
CA ALA A 270 -18.21 6.18 -14.25
C ALA A 270 -18.14 7.33 -13.22
N PHE A 271 -19.16 7.46 -12.37
CA PHE A 271 -19.20 8.48 -11.32
C PHE A 271 -18.00 8.38 -10.36
N ILE A 272 -17.74 7.19 -9.80
CA ILE A 272 -16.65 6.98 -8.83
C ILE A 272 -15.27 7.23 -9.49
N ARG A 273 -15.08 6.84 -10.75
CA ARG A 273 -13.84 7.14 -11.47
C ARG A 273 -13.63 8.64 -11.69
N ILE A 274 -14.68 9.37 -12.05
CA ILE A 274 -14.61 10.84 -12.19
C ILE A 274 -14.28 11.46 -10.84
N ALA A 275 -14.96 11.04 -9.77
CA ALA A 275 -14.67 11.52 -8.42
C ALA A 275 -13.21 11.24 -8.02
N LEU A 276 -12.68 10.06 -8.34
CA LEU A 276 -11.29 9.70 -8.09
C LEU A 276 -10.29 10.58 -8.86
N ILE A 277 -10.61 10.95 -10.10
CA ILE A 277 -9.79 11.86 -10.91
C ILE A 277 -9.83 13.29 -10.34
N VAL A 278 -11.01 13.79 -9.96
CA VAL A 278 -11.14 15.11 -9.31
C VAL A 278 -10.36 15.13 -8.00
N PHE A 279 -10.53 14.10 -7.17
CA PHE A 279 -9.76 13.90 -5.95
C PHE A 279 -8.26 13.92 -6.20
N TRP A 280 -7.79 13.25 -7.26
CA TRP A 280 -6.39 13.30 -7.65
C TRP A 280 -5.94 14.72 -8.02
N PHE A 281 -6.69 15.44 -8.86
CA PHE A 281 -6.33 16.80 -9.25
C PHE A 281 -6.28 17.76 -8.07
N VAL A 282 -7.25 17.68 -7.15
CA VAL A 282 -7.33 18.56 -5.99
C VAL A 282 -6.12 18.34 -5.08
N LEU A 283 -5.87 17.11 -4.62
CA LEU A 283 -4.79 16.85 -3.67
C LEU A 283 -3.40 16.95 -4.32
N MET A 284 -3.25 16.53 -5.58
CA MET A 284 -2.00 16.74 -6.32
C MET A 284 -1.71 18.24 -6.46
N GLY A 285 -2.72 19.03 -6.82
CA GLY A 285 -2.62 20.49 -6.94
C GLY A 285 -2.26 21.16 -5.61
N MET A 286 -2.94 20.78 -4.52
CA MET A 286 -2.64 21.29 -3.17
C MET A 286 -1.21 20.96 -2.73
N GLY A 287 -0.77 19.70 -2.90
CA GLY A 287 0.58 19.28 -2.55
C GLY A 287 1.66 19.96 -3.38
N MET A 288 1.47 20.05 -4.70
CA MET A 288 2.41 20.77 -5.57
C MET A 288 2.45 22.26 -5.22
N PHE A 289 1.29 22.88 -4.99
CA PHE A 289 1.20 24.29 -4.61
C PHE A 289 2.04 24.55 -3.35
N ILE A 290 1.80 23.84 -2.26
CA ILE A 290 2.51 24.10 -1.00
C ILE A 290 4.01 23.82 -1.13
N ILE A 291 4.42 22.77 -1.86
CA ILE A 291 5.84 22.47 -2.10
C ILE A 291 6.55 23.60 -2.84
N PHE A 292 5.89 24.39 -3.68
CA PHE A 292 6.52 25.49 -4.41
C PHE A 292 6.34 26.85 -3.73
N THR A 293 5.18 27.12 -3.15
CA THR A 293 4.84 28.44 -2.61
C THR A 293 5.18 28.63 -1.15
N PHE A 294 5.54 27.56 -0.42
CA PHE A 294 5.87 27.66 0.99
C PHE A 294 6.99 28.68 1.25
N THR A 295 6.66 29.68 2.06
CA THR A 295 7.58 30.64 2.64
C THR A 295 7.26 30.80 4.14
N PRO A 296 8.27 30.86 5.03
CA PRO A 296 8.05 30.98 6.47
C PRO A 296 7.37 32.30 6.87
N GLY A 297 7.41 33.31 6.00
CA GLY A 297 6.87 34.65 6.23
C GLY A 297 5.36 34.80 5.99
N MET A 298 4.63 33.76 5.56
CA MET A 298 3.15 33.82 5.42
C MET A 298 2.40 33.98 6.76
N ILE A 299 3.11 34.16 7.87
CA ILE A 299 2.62 33.96 9.24
C ILE A 299 3.03 35.16 10.12
N GLY A 300 3.02 36.36 9.55
CA GLY A 300 3.49 37.57 10.23
C GLY A 300 3.01 38.87 9.61
N GLU A 301 1.68 39.03 9.48
CA GLU A 301 0.92 40.25 9.83
C GLU A 301 -0.36 39.82 10.55
#